data_AF-A0A519T2T6-F1
#
_entry.id   AF-A0A519T2T6-F1
#
_cell.length_a   1.000
_cell.length_b   1.000
_cell.length_c   1.000
_cell.angle_alpha   90.00
_cell.angle_beta   90.00
_cell.angle_gamma   90.00
#
_symmetry.space_group_name_H-M   'P 1'
#
loop_
_entity.id
_entity.type
_entity.pdbx_description
1 polymer ?
#
loop_
_entity_poly.entity_id
_entity_poly.type
_entity_poly.pdbx_seq_one_letter_code
_entity_poly.pdbx_strand_id
1 'polypeptide(L)' 'MATTQEFSISDTLWTRLEPLLPVHVPKPHPLGRHRRRIADRDVLNGIFFVLRTGCQWKALDATGLCKGSTAHSRFQE' A
#
# COMPACT_ATOMS: atom_id res chain seq x y z
N MET A 1 -16.82 -15.93 15.42
CA MET A 1 -15.76 -16.30 14.45
C MET A 1 -15.25 -15.01 13.85
N ALA A 2 -14.07 -14.54 14.26
CA ALA A 2 -13.42 -13.37 13.67
C ALA A 2 -12.16 -13.85 12.94
N THR A 3 -12.25 -13.76 11.62
CA THR A 3 -11.33 -14.26 10.61
C THR A 3 -10.09 -13.38 10.57
N THR A 4 -8.91 -13.99 10.60
CA THR A 4 -7.55 -13.47 10.31
C THR A 4 -7.49 -12.00 9.85
N GLN A 5 -7.41 -11.07 10.80
CA GLN A 5 -7.29 -9.62 10.58
C GLN A 5 -5.94 -9.09 11.09
N GLU A 6 -4.87 -9.88 11.01
CA GLU A 6 -3.60 -9.51 11.68
C GLU A 6 -2.84 -8.37 10.95
N PHE A 7 -3.13 -8.10 9.68
CA PHE A 7 -2.33 -7.18 8.85
C PHE A 7 -3.14 -6.17 8.03
N SER A 8 -4.45 -6.06 8.26
CA SER A 8 -5.31 -5.06 7.58
C SER A 8 -5.58 -3.87 8.49
N ILE A 9 -5.48 -2.67 7.93
CA ILE A 9 -5.81 -1.41 8.62
C ILE A 9 -7.32 -1.33 8.83
N SER A 10 -7.72 -1.15 10.09
CA SER A 10 -9.11 -0.89 10.45
C SER A 10 -9.59 0.44 9.88
N ASP A 11 -10.88 0.54 9.57
CA ASP A 11 -11.46 1.76 9.00
C ASP A 11 -11.21 2.99 9.90
N THR A 12 -11.31 2.82 11.21
CA THR A 12 -11.03 3.89 12.19
C THR A 12 -9.61 4.42 12.10
N LEU A 13 -8.61 3.53 11.91
CA LEU A 13 -7.23 3.94 11.74
C LEU A 13 -7.03 4.58 10.36
N TRP A 14 -7.63 4.01 9.32
CA TRP A 14 -7.58 4.54 7.96
C TRP A 14 -8.06 5.99 7.91
N THR A 15 -9.23 6.30 8.48
CA THR A 15 -9.80 7.67 8.50
C THR A 15 -8.86 8.70 9.14
N ARG A 16 -8.00 8.28 10.08
CA ARG A 16 -7.01 9.16 10.70
C ARG A 16 -5.73 9.30 9.87
N LEU A 17 -5.35 8.24 9.14
CA LEU A 17 -4.12 8.20 8.32
C LEU A 17 -4.30 8.85 6.96
N GLU A 18 -5.42 8.59 6.28
CA GLU A 18 -5.72 9.09 4.94
C GLU A 18 -5.43 10.58 4.73
N PRO A 19 -5.88 11.51 5.61
CA PRO A 19 -5.61 12.94 5.43
C PRO A 19 -4.13 13.33 5.65
N LEU A 20 -3.33 12.46 6.27
CA LEU A 20 -1.90 12.71 6.53
C LEU A 20 -1.01 12.19 5.40
N LEU A 21 -1.57 11.45 4.44
CA LEU A 21 -0.80 10.94 3.32
C LEU A 21 -0.40 12.05 2.35
N PRO A 22 0.79 11.94 1.74
CA PRO A 22 1.22 12.91 0.75
C PRO A 22 0.26 12.95 -0.43
N VAL A 23 -0.19 14.15 -0.79
CA VAL A 23 -1.08 14.36 -1.94
C VAL A 23 -0.35 13.97 -3.21
N HIS A 24 -0.86 12.97 -3.91
CA HIS A 24 -0.30 12.56 -5.19
C HIS A 24 -0.76 13.50 -6.32
N VAL A 25 0.20 14.18 -6.96
CA VAL A 25 -0.05 14.93 -8.18
C VAL A 25 0.35 14.06 -9.39
N PRO A 26 -0.62 13.53 -10.17
CA PRO A 26 -0.31 12.70 -11.31
C PRO A 26 0.42 13.53 -12.38
N LYS A 27 1.61 13.08 -12.77
CA LYS A 27 2.36 13.71 -13.87
C LYS A 27 1.73 13.33 -15.21
N PRO A 28 1.43 14.29 -16.11
CA PRO A 28 0.85 13.98 -17.41
C PRO A 28 1.82 13.15 -18.26
N HIS A 29 1.32 12.06 -18.87
CA HIS A 29 2.09 11.29 -19.86
C HIS A 29 1.79 11.80 -21.27
N PRO A 30 2.79 11.97 -22.14
CA PRO A 30 2.57 12.39 -23.53
C PRO A 30 1.59 11.49 -24.32
N LEU A 31 1.54 10.20 -23.98
CA LEU A 31 0.66 9.22 -24.64
C LEU A 31 -0.64 8.92 -23.85
N GLY A 32 -0.92 9.62 -22.75
CA GLY A 32 -2.13 9.44 -21.94
C GLY A 32 -2.30 8.07 -21.25
N ARG A 33 -1.38 7.12 -21.45
CA ARG A 33 -1.48 5.76 -20.93
C ARG A 33 -0.62 5.56 -19.68
N HIS A 34 -1.20 5.82 -18.52
CA HIS A 34 -0.64 5.39 -17.23
C HIS A 34 -1.38 4.18 -16.69
N ARG A 35 -0.66 3.25 -16.07
CA ARG A 35 -1.28 2.23 -15.23
C ARG A 35 -1.93 2.94 -14.04
N ARG A 36 -3.19 2.61 -13.72
CA ARG A 36 -3.86 3.17 -12.55
C ARG A 36 -3.03 2.90 -11.30
N ARG A 37 -2.84 3.95 -10.48
CA ARG A 37 -2.18 3.87 -9.17
C ARG A 37 -3.00 2.93 -8.27
N ILE A 38 -2.33 2.04 -7.56
CA ILE A 38 -2.97 1.20 -6.55
C ILE A 38 -3.48 2.10 -5.42
N ALA A 39 -4.63 1.77 -4.83
CA ALA A 39 -5.20 2.52 -3.72
C ALA A 39 -4.21 2.59 -2.55
N ASP A 40 -4.15 3.75 -1.88
CA ASP A 40 -3.18 3.99 -0.83
C ASP A 40 -3.39 3.05 0.37
N ARG A 41 -4.64 2.65 0.63
CA ARG A 41 -4.99 1.68 1.67
C ARG A 41 -4.38 0.30 1.42
N ASP A 42 -4.45 -0.19 0.19
CA ASP A 42 -3.90 -1.50 -0.18
C ASP A 42 -2.38 -1.52 -0.05
N VAL A 43 -1.73 -0.41 -0.44
CA VAL A 43 -0.29 -0.27 -0.28
C VAL A 43 0.10 -0.21 1.19
N LEU A 44 -0.61 0.57 2.00
CA LEU A 44 -0.34 0.66 3.43
C LEU A 44 -0.54 -0.68 4.14
N ASN A 45 -1.56 -1.46 3.79
CA ASN A 45 -1.72 -2.83 4.30
C ASN A 45 -0.49 -3.70 3.98
N GLY A 46 0.04 -3.60 2.75
CA GLY A 46 1.26 -4.29 2.36
C GLY A 46 2.50 -3.83 3.12
N ILE A 47 2.64 -2.52 3.35
CA ILE A 47 3.72 -1.95 4.18
C ILE A 47 3.62 -2.45 5.62
N PHE A 48 2.44 -2.41 6.23
CA PHE A 48 2.24 -2.92 7.60
C PHE A 48 2.56 -4.41 7.71
N PHE A 49 2.17 -5.21 6.72
CA PHE A 49 2.53 -6.62 6.67
C PHE A 49 4.06 -6.81 6.69
N VAL A 50 4.80 -6.09 5.84
CA VAL A 50 6.26 -6.16 5.79
C VAL A 50 6.89 -5.71 7.12
N LEU A 51 6.42 -4.60 7.68
CA LEU A 51 6.93 -4.07 8.95
C LEU A 51 6.66 -5.01 10.14
N ARG A 52 5.53 -5.71 10.12
CA ARG A 52 5.14 -6.62 11.21
C ARG A 52 5.86 -7.97 11.13
N THR A 53 6.13 -8.46 9.92
CA THR A 53 6.75 -9.77 9.68
C THR A 53 8.26 -9.70 9.51
N GLY A 54 8.81 -8.53 9.15
CA GLY A 54 10.22 -8.35 8.80
C GLY A 54 10.61 -9.04 7.49
N CYS A 55 9.65 -9.46 6.67
CA CYS A 55 9.94 -10.15 5.42
C CYS A 55 10.58 -9.22 4.39
N GLN A 56 11.21 -9.78 3.36
CA GLN A 56 11.69 -8.99 2.24
C GLN A 56 10.51 -8.40 1.45
N TRP A 57 10.68 -7.19 0.90
CA TRP A 57 9.63 -6.53 0.10
C TRP A 57 9.11 -7.40 -1.05
N LYS A 58 9.98 -8.13 -1.76
CA LYS A 58 9.54 -9.05 -2.83
C LYS A 58 8.72 -10.24 -2.33
N ALA A 59 8.88 -10.65 -1.07
CA ALA A 59 8.05 -11.71 -0.50
C ALA A 59 6.58 -11.28 -0.36
N LEU A 60 6.31 -9.97 -0.33
CA LEU A 60 4.95 -9.42 -0.34
C LEU A 60 4.16 -9.85 -1.58
N ASP A 61 4.82 -10.08 -2.72
CA ASP A 61 4.14 -10.49 -3.96
C ASP A 61 3.35 -11.80 -3.79
N ALA A 62 3.80 -12.69 -2.89
CA ALA A 62 3.12 -13.94 -2.59
C ALA A 62 1.83 -13.77 -1.76
N THR A 63 1.66 -12.62 -1.10
CA THR A 63 0.49 -12.34 -0.24
C THR A 63 -0.72 -11.85 -1.04
N GLY A 64 -0.51 -11.36 -2.26
CA GLY A 64 -1.55 -10.75 -3.08
C GLY A 64 -2.04 -9.37 -2.60
N LEU A 65 -1.50 -8.82 -1.50
CA LEU A 65 -1.90 -7.52 -0.97
C LEU A 65 -1.56 -6.37 -1.93
N CYS A 66 -0.29 -6.25 -2.31
CA CYS A 66 0.16 -5.39 -3.38
C CYS A 66 1.54 -5.85 -3.85
N LYS A 67 2.04 -5.25 -4.94
CA LYS A 67 3.39 -5.54 -5.42
C LYS A 67 4.43 -4.99 -4.45
N GLY A 68 5.40 -5.81 -4.08
CA GLY A 68 6.51 -5.46 -3.19
C GLY A 68 7.29 -4.24 -3.64
N SER A 69 7.52 -4.12 -4.95
CA SER A 69 8.18 -2.94 -5.53
C SER A 69 7.35 -1.67 -5.40
N THR A 70 6.02 -1.76 -5.50
CA THR A 70 5.12 -0.62 -5.29
C THR A 70 5.10 -0.23 -3.82
N ALA A 71 4.96 -1.19 -2.90
CA ALA A 71 4.99 -0.92 -1.47
C ALA A 71 6.29 -0.23 -1.03
N HIS A 72 7.44 -0.76 -1.47
CA HIS A 72 8.74 -0.16 -1.15
C HIS A 72 8.88 1.25 -1.72
N SER A 73 8.49 1.48 -2.98
CA SER A 73 8.54 2.81 -3.58
C SER A 73 7.69 3.82 -2.82
N ARG A 74 6.49 3.43 -2.34
CA ARG A 74 5.60 4.30 -1.58
C ARG A 74 6.05 4.53 -0.15
N PHE A 75 6.79 3.60 0.43
CA PHE A 75 7.40 3.76 1.75
C PHE A 75 8.56 4.78 1.72
N GLN A 76 9.17 5.00 0.55
CA GLN A 76 10.26 5.97 0.34
C GLN A 76 9.78 7.32 -0.22
N GLU A 77 8.50 7.45 -0.61
CA GLU A 77 7.88 8.72 -1.03
C GLU A 77 7.73 9.66 0.17
#